data_AF-A0A7X9UJZ7-F1
#
_entry.id   AF-A0A7X9UJZ7-F1
#
_cell.length_a   1.000
_cell.length_b   1.000
_cell.length_c   1.000
_cell.angle_alpha   90.00
_cell.angle_beta   90.00
_cell.angle_gamma   90.00
#
_symmetry.space_group_name_H-M   'P 1'
#
loop_
_entity.id
_entity.type
_entity.pdbx_description
1 polymer ?
#
loop_
_entity_poly.entity_id
_entity_poly.type
_entity_poly.pdbx_seq_one_letter_code
_entity_poly.pdbx_strand_id
1 'polypeptide(L)'
;MQILGNKGLVRQTLAGGSQLSSMPIVNTGLFTAGIQSVQTFSTITTTGEFNQQFHSIFNKLNISRQKNQQQVYDLLAMDSHVKNTLRKKGVALAWKYEQAEILMGGKGTTKWSPKQRQEILTAGKVHRAEGHHINNVAKHLENQANPDNIRFAKNKAAHKAMHGGDFRNQTTGEPIDRNKRLKQANYKRVAKNELYGIGMVATIGLGVGFTIGFTVKLAQSGLSIENVKVAAAAGAKMGVESTFLGVMNHLLVRGIGEAAKSALQGVAKNIGLMVTENLSRMCKMAVTGGMAITLFSVYQFCKLKLMGYGTKESLIRVGRSATYSLTILVLSIIAQGLWGGCAGTVVSVGIGFSVMVFKFGQARYTKDLVERLRIYTIQKYEPLM
;
A
#
# COMPACT_ATOMS: atom_id res chain seq x y z
N MET A 1 -59.17 -29.98 40.53
CA MET A 1 -59.58 -29.83 39.12
C MET A 1 -58.71 -28.74 38.51
N GLN A 2 -57.72 -29.12 37.70
CA GLN A 2 -56.69 -28.24 37.13
C GLN A 2 -57.29 -27.41 35.98
N ILE A 3 -57.13 -26.10 36.03
CA ILE A 3 -57.16 -25.24 34.83
C ILE A 3 -55.75 -24.64 34.70
N LEU A 4 -54.84 -25.41 34.11
CA LEU A 4 -53.51 -24.97 33.70
C LEU A 4 -53.64 -24.26 32.34
N GLY A 5 -54.08 -23.01 32.38
CA GLY A 5 -54.24 -22.14 31.22
C GLY A 5 -52.94 -21.42 30.82
N ASN A 6 -52.23 -21.99 29.85
CA ASN A 6 -51.64 -21.28 28.70
C ASN A 6 -50.76 -20.02 28.91
N LYS A 7 -49.98 -19.91 30.00
CA LYS A 7 -48.92 -18.88 30.13
C LYS A 7 -47.60 -19.23 29.42
N GLY A 8 -47.44 -20.48 28.97
CA GLY A 8 -46.23 -20.95 28.29
C GLY A 8 -46.16 -20.58 26.80
N LEU A 9 -47.30 -20.55 26.11
CA LEU A 9 -47.34 -20.37 24.65
C LEU A 9 -47.05 -18.92 24.24
N VAL A 10 -47.58 -17.94 24.99
CA VAL A 10 -47.40 -16.49 24.71
C VAL A 10 -45.94 -16.04 24.95
N ARG A 11 -45.24 -16.64 25.92
CA ARG A 11 -43.82 -16.34 26.17
C ARG A 11 -42.90 -16.93 25.09
N GLN A 12 -43.26 -18.07 24.49
CA GLN A 12 -42.50 -18.65 23.39
C GLN A 12 -42.68 -17.87 22.07
N THR A 13 -43.85 -17.30 21.81
CA THR A 13 -44.07 -16.47 20.59
C THR A 13 -43.32 -15.13 20.67
N LEU A 14 -43.21 -14.53 21.86
CA LEU A 14 -42.44 -13.29 22.08
C LEU A 14 -40.92 -13.52 22.10
N ALA A 15 -40.44 -14.70 22.53
CA ALA A 15 -39.03 -15.06 22.44
C ALA A 15 -38.59 -15.33 20.98
N GLY A 16 -39.47 -15.91 20.15
CA GLY A 16 -39.23 -16.14 18.72
C GLY A 16 -39.11 -14.86 17.88
N GLY A 17 -39.75 -13.76 18.32
CA GLY A 17 -39.67 -12.45 17.64
C GLY A 17 -38.30 -11.77 17.74
N SER A 18 -37.47 -12.15 18.71
CA SER A 18 -36.11 -11.58 18.87
C SER A 18 -35.07 -12.20 17.95
N GLN A 19 -35.33 -13.40 17.39
CA GLN A 19 -34.41 -14.07 16.47
C GLN A 19 -34.59 -13.67 14.99
N LEU A 20 -35.73 -13.07 14.62
CA LEU A 20 -36.01 -12.72 13.22
C LEU A 20 -35.53 -11.32 12.78
N SER A 21 -34.94 -10.51 13.68
CA SER A 21 -34.56 -9.12 13.38
C SER A 21 -33.08 -8.90 13.07
N SER A 22 -32.19 -9.87 13.28
CA SER A 22 -30.77 -9.65 12.99
C SER A 22 -30.41 -10.19 11.60
N MET A 23 -30.33 -9.31 10.60
CA MET A 23 -29.46 -9.63 9.46
C MET A 23 -28.09 -10.04 10.03
N PRO A 24 -27.45 -11.11 9.53
CA PRO A 24 -26.08 -11.40 9.91
C PRO A 24 -25.27 -10.13 9.64
N ILE A 25 -24.59 -9.63 10.68
CA ILE A 25 -23.71 -8.46 10.60
C ILE A 25 -22.87 -8.61 9.33
N VAL A 26 -23.09 -7.73 8.34
CA VAL A 26 -22.40 -7.85 7.06
C VAL A 26 -20.93 -7.50 7.31
N ASN A 27 -20.06 -8.50 7.17
CA ASN A 27 -18.62 -8.34 7.38
C ASN A 27 -18.01 -7.55 6.23
N THR A 28 -17.50 -6.36 6.51
CA THR A 28 -16.83 -5.52 5.49
C THR A 28 -15.55 -6.17 4.97
N GLY A 29 -14.85 -6.96 5.80
CA GLY A 29 -13.70 -7.78 5.40
C GLY A 29 -14.00 -8.84 4.34
N LEU A 30 -15.28 -9.23 4.16
CA LEU A 30 -15.69 -10.06 3.02
C LEU A 30 -15.42 -9.40 1.67
N PHE A 31 -15.64 -8.08 1.60
CA PHE A 31 -15.63 -7.33 0.35
C PHE A 31 -14.30 -6.62 0.13
N THR A 32 -13.57 -6.27 1.20
CA THR A 32 -12.34 -5.50 1.09
C THR A 32 -11.07 -6.34 1.00
N ALA A 33 -11.05 -7.58 1.51
CA ALA A 33 -9.82 -8.38 1.62
C ALA A 33 -9.12 -8.62 0.27
N GLY A 34 -9.88 -8.94 -0.79
CA GLY A 34 -9.33 -9.13 -2.14
C GLY A 34 -8.71 -7.84 -2.68
N ILE A 35 -9.47 -6.74 -2.65
CA ILE A 35 -9.05 -5.45 -3.21
C ILE A 35 -7.86 -4.86 -2.41
N GLN A 36 -7.94 -4.88 -1.08
CA GLN A 36 -6.87 -4.38 -0.20
C GLN A 36 -5.59 -5.20 -0.33
N SER A 37 -5.70 -6.51 -0.59
CA SER A 37 -4.52 -7.36 -0.78
C SER A 37 -3.78 -7.05 -2.07
N VAL A 38 -4.48 -6.85 -3.20
CA VAL A 38 -3.90 -6.40 -4.48
C VAL A 38 -3.17 -5.07 -4.29
N GLN A 39 -3.82 -4.09 -3.65
CA GLN A 39 -3.26 -2.76 -3.50
C GLN A 39 -2.04 -2.73 -2.55
N THR A 40 -2.14 -3.43 -1.43
CA THR A 40 -1.04 -3.56 -0.46
C THR A 40 0.14 -4.28 -1.10
N PHE A 41 -0.12 -5.35 -1.85
CA PHE A 41 0.92 -6.10 -2.57
C PHE A 41 1.63 -5.24 -3.62
N SER A 42 0.88 -4.47 -4.42
CA SER A 42 1.46 -3.55 -5.41
C SER A 42 2.37 -2.53 -4.75
N THR A 43 1.90 -1.91 -3.65
CA THR A 43 2.69 -0.93 -2.89
C THR A 43 4.00 -1.54 -2.37
N ILE A 44 3.94 -2.70 -1.73
CA ILE A 44 5.12 -3.40 -1.18
C ILE A 44 6.12 -3.75 -2.28
N THR A 45 5.62 -4.22 -3.43
CA THR A 45 6.47 -4.60 -4.56
C THR A 45 7.23 -3.40 -5.10
N THR A 46 6.54 -2.30 -5.38
CA THR A 46 7.17 -1.05 -5.86
C THR A 46 8.18 -0.50 -4.85
N THR A 47 7.88 -0.54 -3.55
CA THR A 47 8.85 -0.15 -2.51
C THR A 47 10.08 -1.05 -2.50
N GLY A 48 9.89 -2.36 -2.65
CA GLY A 48 10.98 -3.33 -2.78
C GLY A 48 11.88 -3.02 -3.97
N GLU A 49 11.29 -2.76 -5.15
CA GLU A 49 12.00 -2.39 -6.37
C GLU A 49 12.79 -1.09 -6.20
N PHE A 50 12.19 -0.06 -5.58
CA PHE A 50 12.89 1.19 -5.26
C PHE A 50 14.12 0.93 -4.39
N ASN A 51 14.00 0.13 -3.34
CA ASN A 51 15.13 -0.15 -2.46
C ASN A 51 16.20 -0.99 -3.17
N GLN A 52 15.83 -2.00 -3.95
CA GLN A 52 16.79 -2.79 -4.74
C GLN A 52 17.55 -1.92 -5.75
N GLN A 53 16.84 -1.07 -6.49
CA GLN A 53 17.45 -0.14 -7.43
C GLN A 53 18.40 0.83 -6.71
N PHE A 54 17.98 1.38 -5.56
CA PHE A 54 18.83 2.24 -4.74
C PHE A 54 20.11 1.51 -4.30
N HIS A 55 20.01 0.32 -3.72
CA HIS A 55 21.18 -0.43 -3.26
C HIS A 55 22.14 -0.76 -4.40
N SER A 56 21.63 -1.21 -5.55
CA SER A 56 22.45 -1.48 -6.74
C SER A 56 23.22 -0.25 -7.20
N ILE A 57 22.53 0.88 -7.37
CA ILE A 57 23.14 2.15 -7.79
C ILE A 57 24.13 2.65 -6.73
N PHE A 58 23.71 2.69 -5.47
CA PHE A 58 24.50 3.22 -4.36
C PHE A 58 25.81 2.43 -4.19
N ASN A 59 25.76 1.11 -4.25
CA ASN A 59 26.94 0.26 -4.14
C ASN A 59 27.88 0.47 -5.33
N LYS A 60 27.36 0.45 -6.57
CA LYS A 60 28.16 0.67 -7.78
C LYS A 60 28.88 2.02 -7.78
N LEU A 61 28.19 3.08 -7.33
CA LEU A 61 28.77 4.41 -7.25
C LEU A 61 29.81 4.52 -6.13
N ASN A 62 29.57 3.90 -4.97
CA ASN A 62 30.54 3.91 -3.87
C ASN A 62 31.79 3.06 -4.17
N ILE A 63 31.67 1.94 -4.86
CA ILE A 63 32.82 1.19 -5.38
C ILE A 63 33.64 2.07 -6.33
N SER A 64 32.97 2.78 -7.25
CA SER A 64 33.65 3.72 -8.16
C SER A 64 34.32 4.87 -7.41
N ARG A 65 33.68 5.39 -6.36
CA ARG A 65 34.22 6.44 -5.48
C ARG A 65 35.49 5.95 -4.77
N GLN A 66 35.43 4.79 -4.13
CA GLN A 66 36.56 4.20 -3.42
C GLN A 66 37.73 3.89 -4.38
N LYS A 67 37.45 3.29 -5.54
CA LYS A 67 38.48 3.04 -6.56
C LYS A 67 39.16 4.32 -7.02
N ASN A 68 38.38 5.37 -7.30
CA ASN A 68 38.93 6.66 -7.70
C ASN A 68 39.75 7.31 -6.58
N GLN A 69 39.31 7.18 -5.32
CA GLN A 69 40.03 7.72 -4.18
C GLN A 69 41.34 6.97 -3.91
N GLN A 70 41.35 5.64 -4.03
CA GLN A 70 42.58 4.85 -3.91
C GLN A 70 43.61 5.27 -4.96
N GLN A 71 43.18 5.47 -6.21
CA GLN A 71 44.07 5.97 -7.25
C GLN A 71 44.63 7.37 -6.96
N VAL A 72 43.89 8.22 -6.24
CA VAL A 72 44.44 9.50 -5.77
C VAL A 72 45.54 9.25 -4.74
N TYR A 73 45.31 8.39 -3.76
CA TYR A 73 46.30 8.06 -2.73
C TYR A 73 47.57 7.42 -3.30
N ASP A 74 47.42 6.47 -4.23
CA ASP A 74 48.56 5.81 -4.87
C ASP A 74 49.43 6.83 -5.63
N LEU A 75 48.80 7.75 -6.37
CA LEU A 75 49.50 8.81 -7.08
C LEU A 75 50.23 9.77 -6.14
N LEU A 76 49.59 10.17 -5.04
CA LEU A 76 50.20 11.07 -4.06
C LEU A 76 51.33 10.41 -3.27
N ALA A 77 51.28 9.09 -3.09
CA ALA A 77 52.36 8.32 -2.50
C ALA A 77 53.57 8.22 -3.44
N MET A 78 53.35 8.17 -4.76
CA MET A 78 54.41 8.13 -5.77
C MET A 78 55.06 9.50 -5.99
N ASP A 79 54.27 10.56 -6.12
CA ASP A 79 54.74 11.93 -6.20
C ASP A 79 53.68 12.88 -5.58
N SER A 80 54.07 13.52 -4.48
CA SER A 80 53.22 14.42 -3.69
C SER A 80 52.82 15.70 -4.44
N HIS A 81 53.42 15.97 -5.60
CA HIS A 81 53.15 17.11 -6.45
C HIS A 81 52.39 16.76 -7.74
N VAL A 82 51.89 15.53 -7.93
CA VAL A 82 51.09 15.15 -9.11
C VAL A 82 49.76 15.91 -9.13
N LYS A 83 49.70 16.96 -9.95
CA LYS A 83 48.52 17.81 -10.11
C LYS A 83 47.62 17.34 -11.27
N ASN A 84 46.31 17.35 -11.02
CA ASN A 84 45.22 17.39 -12.01
C ASN A 84 44.95 16.13 -12.86
N THR A 85 45.58 14.98 -12.60
CA THR A 85 45.43 13.78 -13.45
C THR A 85 44.06 13.09 -13.33
N LEU A 86 43.40 13.18 -12.17
CA LEU A 86 42.13 12.47 -11.90
C LEU A 86 40.89 13.38 -11.83
N ARG A 87 41.03 14.67 -12.13
CA ARG A 87 39.92 15.65 -12.09
C ARG A 87 38.74 15.25 -12.95
N LYS A 88 39.00 14.73 -14.16
CA LYS A 88 37.96 14.25 -15.08
C LYS A 88 37.18 13.08 -14.49
N LYS A 89 37.81 12.21 -13.69
CA LYS A 89 37.12 11.08 -13.02
C LYS A 89 36.19 11.58 -11.92
N GLY A 90 36.59 12.58 -11.13
CA GLY A 90 35.73 13.21 -10.14
C GLY A 90 34.48 13.84 -10.77
N VAL A 91 34.67 14.61 -11.85
CA VAL A 91 33.55 15.20 -12.60
C VAL A 91 32.65 14.14 -13.22
N ALA A 92 33.22 13.12 -13.85
CA ALA A 92 32.44 12.03 -14.45
C ALA A 92 31.62 11.25 -13.40
N LEU A 93 32.21 10.98 -12.23
CA LEU A 93 31.52 10.32 -11.14
C LEU A 93 30.40 11.22 -10.56
N ALA A 94 30.65 12.51 -10.42
CA ALA A 94 29.63 13.47 -10.00
C ALA A 94 28.42 13.47 -10.95
N TRP A 95 28.64 13.39 -12.28
CA TRP A 95 27.55 13.28 -13.26
C TRP A 95 26.75 11.98 -13.10
N LYS A 96 27.41 10.85 -12.81
CA LYS A 96 26.71 9.58 -12.52
C LYS A 96 25.84 9.68 -11.26
N TYR A 97 26.32 10.36 -10.21
CA TYR A 97 25.52 10.64 -9.03
C TYR A 97 24.32 11.56 -9.35
N GLU A 98 24.53 12.58 -10.18
CA GLU A 98 23.47 13.50 -10.61
C GLU A 98 22.37 12.75 -11.38
N GLN A 99 22.77 11.90 -12.33
CA GLN A 99 21.86 11.06 -13.10
C GLN A 99 21.10 10.08 -12.20
N ALA A 100 21.79 9.42 -11.26
CA ALA A 100 21.19 8.51 -10.30
C ALA A 100 20.15 9.21 -9.41
N GLU A 101 20.44 10.43 -8.94
CA GLU A 101 19.48 11.18 -8.12
C GLU A 101 18.23 11.52 -8.91
N ILE A 102 18.39 11.99 -10.16
CA ILE A 102 17.27 12.34 -11.05
C ILE A 102 16.44 11.10 -11.42
N LEU A 103 17.11 9.96 -11.70
CA LEU A 103 16.46 8.68 -11.98
C LEU A 103 15.57 8.23 -10.81
N MET A 104 15.97 8.51 -9.58
CA MET A 104 15.19 8.22 -8.37
C MET A 104 14.15 9.30 -8.03
N GLY A 105 13.88 10.24 -8.94
CA GLY A 105 12.88 11.29 -8.75
C GLY A 105 13.38 12.52 -7.99
N GLY A 106 14.69 12.62 -7.75
CA GLY A 106 15.32 13.83 -7.23
C GLY A 106 15.40 14.94 -8.27
N LYS A 107 15.73 16.16 -7.81
CA LYS A 107 15.84 17.34 -8.69
C LYS A 107 17.26 17.55 -9.22
N GLY A 108 18.24 16.83 -8.67
CA GLY A 108 19.65 17.09 -8.89
C GLY A 108 20.19 18.19 -7.97
N THR A 109 21.50 18.40 -8.01
CA THR A 109 22.23 19.44 -7.27
C THR A 109 22.10 20.82 -7.89
N THR A 110 21.68 20.90 -9.16
CA THR A 110 21.43 22.16 -9.87
C THR A 110 19.96 22.27 -10.25
N LYS A 111 19.44 23.50 -10.41
CA LYS A 111 18.07 23.77 -10.88
C LYS A 111 17.92 23.42 -12.38
N TRP A 112 17.97 22.14 -12.73
CA TRP A 112 17.79 21.65 -14.09
C TRP A 112 16.34 21.80 -14.57
N SER A 113 16.15 22.25 -15.80
CA SER A 113 14.83 22.25 -16.45
C SER A 113 14.36 20.80 -16.73
N PRO A 114 13.07 20.55 -16.99
CA PRO A 114 12.59 19.21 -17.37
C PRO A 114 13.36 18.61 -18.56
N LYS A 115 13.63 19.41 -19.60
CA LYS A 115 14.42 18.99 -20.78
C LYS A 115 15.85 18.61 -20.39
N GLN A 116 16.49 19.39 -19.52
CA GLN A 116 17.85 19.10 -19.04
C GLN A 116 17.89 17.85 -18.17
N ARG A 117 16.88 17.61 -17.32
CA ARG A 117 16.79 16.36 -16.55
C ARG A 117 16.67 15.16 -17.47
N GLN A 118 15.85 15.26 -18.52
CA GLN A 118 15.74 14.20 -19.52
C GLN A 118 17.07 13.94 -20.24
N GLU A 119 17.79 15.00 -20.60
CA GLU A 119 19.11 14.90 -21.20
C GLU A 119 20.13 14.22 -20.28
N ILE A 120 20.10 14.51 -18.97
CA ILE A 120 20.94 13.81 -17.99
C ILE A 120 20.56 12.32 -17.93
N LEU A 121 19.28 11.98 -17.99
CA LEU A 121 18.83 10.58 -17.99
C LEU A 121 19.31 9.82 -19.22
N THR A 122 19.29 10.43 -20.41
CA THR A 122 19.64 9.76 -21.67
C THR A 122 21.14 9.81 -21.99
N ALA A 123 21.77 10.98 -21.84
CA ALA A 123 23.16 11.22 -22.22
C ALA A 123 24.14 11.23 -21.03
N GLY A 124 23.63 11.17 -19.80
CA GLY A 124 24.43 11.19 -18.56
C GLY A 124 24.91 12.59 -18.14
N LYS A 125 24.67 13.62 -18.95
CA LYS A 125 25.06 15.02 -18.70
C LYS A 125 24.25 15.98 -19.57
N VAL A 126 24.26 17.26 -19.23
CA VAL A 126 23.70 18.33 -20.07
C VAL A 126 24.75 18.86 -21.05
N HIS A 127 24.38 19.06 -22.31
CA HIS A 127 25.24 19.67 -23.32
C HIS A 127 25.70 21.06 -22.88
N ARG A 128 27.00 21.34 -23.02
CA ARG A 128 27.69 22.58 -22.58
C ARG A 128 27.72 22.84 -21.07
N ALA A 129 27.13 21.97 -20.25
CA ALA A 129 27.32 22.05 -18.81
C ALA A 129 28.68 21.47 -18.39
N GLU A 130 29.30 22.09 -17.40
CA GLU A 130 30.64 21.76 -16.94
C GLU A 130 30.64 21.45 -15.44
N GLY A 131 31.52 20.54 -15.02
CA GLY A 131 31.79 20.29 -13.60
C GLY A 131 32.88 21.22 -13.11
N HIS A 132 32.59 21.97 -12.06
CA HIS A 132 33.49 22.87 -11.36
C HIS A 132 33.87 22.28 -10.01
N HIS A 133 35.17 22.27 -9.68
CA HIS A 133 35.66 21.85 -8.37
C HIS A 133 35.38 22.96 -7.34
N ILE A 134 34.57 22.66 -6.32
CA ILE A 134 34.13 23.62 -5.29
C ILE A 134 35.32 24.16 -4.51
N ASN A 135 36.15 23.25 -3.98
CA ASN A 135 37.43 23.56 -3.34
C ASN A 135 38.57 23.31 -4.33
N ASN A 136 39.47 24.28 -4.44
CA ASN A 136 40.58 24.24 -5.38
C ASN A 136 41.48 23.01 -5.16
N VAL A 137 41.53 22.15 -6.18
CA VAL A 137 42.32 20.91 -6.18
C VAL A 137 43.82 21.16 -6.05
N ALA A 138 44.33 22.32 -6.48
CA ALA A 138 45.75 22.64 -6.35
C ALA A 138 46.23 22.74 -4.89
N LYS A 139 45.32 23.02 -3.96
CA LYS A 139 45.56 23.06 -2.51
C LYS A 139 45.02 21.83 -1.76
N HIS A 140 44.22 21.01 -2.43
CA HIS A 140 43.52 19.83 -1.90
C HIS A 140 43.66 18.67 -2.88
N LEU A 141 44.89 18.19 -3.06
CA LEU A 141 45.22 17.17 -4.06
C LEU A 141 44.56 15.82 -3.73
N GLU A 142 44.18 15.56 -2.50
CA GLU A 142 43.40 14.41 -2.07
C GLU A 142 41.95 14.42 -2.60
N ASN A 143 41.46 15.59 -3.03
CA ASN A 143 40.08 15.80 -3.44
C ASN A 143 39.87 15.85 -4.98
N GLN A 144 40.89 15.55 -5.80
CA GLN A 144 40.77 15.72 -7.27
C GLN A 144 39.66 14.86 -7.87
N ALA A 145 39.51 13.64 -7.35
CA ALA A 145 38.52 12.67 -7.82
C ALA A 145 37.27 12.59 -6.94
N ASN A 146 37.17 13.43 -5.91
CA ASN A 146 36.04 13.45 -4.98
C ASN A 146 34.80 14.06 -5.67
N PRO A 147 33.74 13.27 -5.93
CA PRO A 147 32.54 13.77 -6.61
C PRO A 147 31.73 14.77 -5.77
N ASP A 148 31.90 14.78 -4.44
CA ASP A 148 31.23 15.70 -3.54
C ASP A 148 31.84 17.11 -3.64
N ASN A 149 33.09 17.20 -4.07
CA ASN A 149 33.77 18.45 -4.36
C ASN A 149 33.41 19.02 -5.75
N ILE A 150 32.35 18.54 -6.42
CA ILE A 150 31.94 19.00 -7.76
C ILE A 150 30.58 19.67 -7.73
N ARG A 151 30.51 20.89 -8.28
CA ARG A 151 29.28 21.64 -8.58
C ARG A 151 29.13 21.80 -10.09
N PHE A 152 27.90 21.78 -10.62
CA PHE A 152 27.67 21.93 -12.06
C PHE A 152 27.37 23.37 -12.44
N ALA A 153 28.10 23.87 -13.45
CA ALA A 153 27.78 25.10 -14.14
C ALA A 153 26.99 24.78 -15.41
N LYS A 154 25.88 25.49 -15.65
CA LYS A 154 24.99 25.23 -16.80
C LYS A 154 25.64 25.56 -18.16
N ASN A 155 26.63 26.44 -18.16
CA ASN A 155 27.39 26.86 -19.33
C ASN A 155 28.72 27.49 -18.88
N LYS A 156 29.60 27.79 -19.85
CA LYS A 156 30.91 28.41 -19.61
C LYS A 156 30.84 29.77 -18.90
N ALA A 157 29.82 30.58 -19.18
CA ALA A 157 29.64 31.88 -18.52
C ALA A 157 29.31 31.70 -17.03
N ALA A 158 28.41 30.78 -16.70
CA ALA A 158 28.09 30.42 -15.32
C ALA A 158 29.31 29.83 -14.61
N HIS A 159 30.15 29.06 -15.30
CA HIS A 159 31.40 28.54 -14.74
C HIS A 159 32.38 29.68 -14.42
N LYS A 160 32.59 30.62 -15.36
CA LYS A 160 33.41 31.82 -15.13
C LYS A 160 32.90 32.66 -13.96
N ALA A 161 31.58 32.78 -13.81
CA ALA A 161 30.95 33.48 -12.70
C ALA A 161 31.21 32.80 -11.34
N MET A 162 31.32 31.46 -11.29
CA MET A 162 31.73 30.76 -10.06
C MET A 162 33.15 31.12 -9.62
N HIS A 163 33.99 31.58 -10.53
CA HIS A 163 35.31 32.12 -10.24
C HIS A 163 35.33 33.66 -10.10
N GLY A 164 34.18 34.32 -9.93
CA GLY A 164 34.14 35.79 -9.80
C GLY A 164 34.63 36.55 -11.04
N GLY A 165 34.54 35.94 -12.23
CA GLY A 165 34.92 36.59 -13.48
C GLY A 165 36.35 36.31 -13.97
N ASP A 166 37.21 35.65 -13.19
CA ASP A 166 38.54 35.20 -13.63
C ASP A 166 38.81 33.77 -13.16
N PHE A 167 39.04 32.83 -14.10
CA PHE A 167 39.34 31.43 -13.80
C PHE A 167 40.60 31.22 -12.93
N ARG A 168 41.46 32.23 -12.78
CA ARG A 168 42.60 32.20 -11.84
C ARG A 168 42.18 32.32 -10.38
N ASN A 169 40.99 32.84 -10.11
CA ASN A 169 40.49 32.99 -8.75
C ASN A 169 40.24 31.63 -8.11
N GLN A 170 40.67 31.51 -6.86
CA GLN A 170 40.47 30.31 -6.06
C GLN A 170 39.02 30.24 -5.58
N THR A 171 38.48 29.03 -5.55
CA THR A 171 37.14 28.75 -5.04
C THR A 171 37.23 27.84 -3.82
N THR A 172 36.37 28.12 -2.84
CA THR A 172 36.15 27.31 -1.65
C THR A 172 34.66 27.25 -1.34
N GLY A 173 34.24 26.22 -0.62
CA GLY A 173 32.87 26.11 -0.14
C GLY A 173 32.50 24.70 0.31
N GLU A 174 31.27 24.57 0.78
CA GLU A 174 30.75 23.31 1.31
C GLU A 174 30.64 22.23 0.21
N PRO A 175 31.28 21.07 0.40
CA PRO A 175 31.09 19.91 -0.46
C PRO A 175 29.64 19.42 -0.44
N ILE A 176 29.21 18.81 -1.53
CA ILE A 176 27.86 18.26 -1.68
C ILE A 176 27.88 16.80 -1.28
N ASP A 177 27.25 16.42 -0.17
CA ASP A 177 27.09 15.00 0.20
C ASP A 177 26.10 14.29 -0.75
N ARG A 178 26.64 13.71 -1.83
CA ARG A 178 25.82 13.05 -2.86
C ARG A 178 25.23 11.74 -2.37
N ASN A 179 25.91 11.04 -1.46
CA ASN A 179 25.39 9.81 -0.86
C ASN A 179 24.13 10.10 -0.03
N LYS A 180 24.15 11.15 0.81
CA LYS A 180 22.97 11.61 1.55
C LYS A 180 21.84 12.02 0.62
N ARG A 181 22.14 12.70 -0.48
CA ARG A 181 21.12 13.05 -1.49
C ARG A 181 20.47 11.84 -2.15
N LEU A 182 21.24 10.82 -2.53
CA LEU A 182 20.69 9.57 -3.07
C LEU A 182 19.80 8.86 -2.05
N LYS A 183 20.25 8.77 -0.78
CA LYS A 183 19.45 8.22 0.33
C LYS A 183 18.13 8.99 0.48
N GLN A 184 18.18 10.32 0.47
CA GLN A 184 17.00 11.17 0.57
C GLN A 184 16.05 11.04 -0.63
N ALA A 185 16.58 10.93 -1.85
CA ALA A 185 15.78 10.71 -3.05
C ALA A 185 15.02 9.38 -2.96
N ASN A 186 15.72 8.30 -2.59
CA ASN A 186 15.08 7.00 -2.38
C ASN A 186 14.05 7.03 -1.24
N TYR A 187 14.39 7.62 -0.10
CA TYR A 187 13.48 7.78 1.02
C TYR A 187 12.19 8.51 0.62
N LYS A 188 12.30 9.63 -0.11
CA LYS A 188 11.14 10.41 -0.55
C LYS A 188 10.21 9.62 -1.48
N ARG A 189 10.75 8.90 -2.46
CA ARG A 189 9.91 8.10 -3.37
C ARG A 189 9.27 6.90 -2.66
N VAL A 190 9.98 6.27 -1.73
CA VAL A 190 9.44 5.19 -0.89
C VAL A 190 8.33 5.74 -0.01
N ALA A 191 8.57 6.80 0.75
CA ALA A 191 7.57 7.43 1.61
C ALA A 191 6.33 7.86 0.82
N LYS A 192 6.50 8.42 -0.39
CA LYS A 192 5.39 8.78 -1.28
C LYS A 192 4.58 7.56 -1.72
N ASN A 193 5.25 6.47 -2.11
CA ASN A 193 4.58 5.24 -2.54
C ASN A 193 3.81 4.58 -1.38
N GLU A 194 4.41 4.54 -0.19
CA GLU A 194 3.78 4.01 1.02
C GLU A 194 2.55 4.83 1.44
N LEU A 195 2.68 6.16 1.45
CA LEU A 195 1.56 7.05 1.75
C LEU A 195 0.43 6.90 0.73
N TYR A 196 0.77 6.73 -0.55
CA TYR A 196 -0.21 6.43 -1.59
C TYR A 196 -0.90 5.08 -1.34
N GLY A 197 -0.15 4.04 -0.99
CA GLY A 197 -0.70 2.73 -0.62
C GLY A 197 -1.69 2.81 0.55
N ILE A 198 -1.30 3.50 1.62
CA ILE A 198 -2.15 3.76 2.81
C ILE A 198 -3.42 4.52 2.41
N GLY A 199 -3.28 5.60 1.63
CA GLY A 199 -4.42 6.41 1.17
C GLY A 199 -5.39 5.60 0.32
N MET A 200 -4.88 4.72 -0.54
CA MET A 200 -5.70 3.84 -1.37
C MET A 200 -6.45 2.80 -0.55
N VAL A 201 -5.80 2.09 0.39
CA VAL A 201 -6.51 1.13 1.25
C VAL A 201 -7.52 1.81 2.16
N ALA A 202 -7.24 3.03 2.61
CA ALA A 202 -8.17 3.84 3.40
C ALA A 202 -9.40 4.21 2.59
N THR A 203 -9.22 4.63 1.34
CA THR A 203 -10.32 4.98 0.41
C THR A 203 -11.17 3.77 0.06
N ILE A 204 -10.54 2.62 -0.21
CA ILE A 204 -11.24 1.33 -0.44
C ILE A 204 -12.08 0.98 0.79
N GLY A 205 -11.48 1.05 1.98
CA GLY A 205 -12.17 0.78 3.25
C GLY A 205 -13.38 1.69 3.44
N LEU A 206 -13.19 2.99 3.24
CA LEU A 206 -14.25 4.00 3.41
C LEU A 206 -15.42 3.74 2.45
N GLY A 207 -15.13 3.61 1.16
CA GLY A 207 -16.17 3.46 0.14
C GLY A 207 -16.96 2.16 0.28
N VAL A 208 -16.26 1.04 0.50
CA VAL A 208 -16.91 -0.27 0.67
C VAL A 208 -17.69 -0.33 1.98
N GLY A 209 -17.07 0.11 3.09
CA GLY A 209 -17.72 0.13 4.40
C GLY A 209 -18.95 1.04 4.43
N PHE A 210 -18.86 2.22 3.81
CA PHE A 210 -19.98 3.13 3.66
C PHE A 210 -21.13 2.49 2.89
N THR A 211 -20.85 1.95 1.71
CA THR A 211 -21.85 1.34 0.83
C THR A 211 -22.60 0.20 1.52
N ILE A 212 -21.87 -0.64 2.25
CA ILE A 212 -22.46 -1.75 3.01
C ILE A 212 -23.32 -1.22 4.17
N GLY A 213 -22.77 -0.32 5.00
CA GLY A 213 -23.49 0.22 6.16
C GLY A 213 -24.76 0.98 5.76
N PHE A 214 -24.66 1.78 4.71
CA PHE A 214 -25.79 2.50 4.12
C PHE A 214 -26.87 1.54 3.63
N THR A 215 -26.52 0.59 2.77
CA THR A 215 -27.50 -0.28 2.13
C THR A 215 -28.17 -1.24 3.12
N VAL A 216 -27.41 -1.80 4.07
CA VAL A 216 -27.98 -2.66 5.12
C VAL A 216 -28.96 -1.88 5.97
N LYS A 217 -28.60 -0.66 6.41
CA LYS A 217 -29.48 0.13 7.26
C LYS A 217 -30.73 0.59 6.51
N LEU A 218 -30.61 0.91 5.23
CA LEU A 218 -31.73 1.26 4.37
C LEU A 218 -32.67 0.06 4.14
N ALA A 219 -32.12 -1.14 3.94
CA ALA A 219 -32.89 -2.37 3.79
C ALA A 219 -33.73 -2.68 5.04
N GLN A 220 -33.14 -2.49 6.23
CA GLN A 220 -33.81 -2.71 7.51
C GLN A 220 -34.90 -1.65 7.78
N SER A 221 -34.56 -0.38 7.58
CA SER A 221 -35.41 0.73 8.03
C SER A 221 -36.51 1.07 7.00
N GLY A 222 -36.32 0.72 5.71
CA GLY A 222 -37.22 1.11 4.63
C GLY A 222 -36.84 2.44 3.98
N LEU A 223 -37.47 2.77 2.85
CA LEU A 223 -37.18 3.98 2.08
C LEU A 223 -38.01 5.16 2.59
N SER A 224 -37.39 6.05 3.37
CA SER A 224 -37.92 7.37 3.73
C SER A 224 -36.76 8.36 3.87
N ILE A 225 -37.03 9.67 3.78
CA ILE A 225 -36.00 10.72 3.90
C ILE A 225 -35.26 10.64 5.25
N GLU A 226 -36.00 10.35 6.33
CA GLU A 226 -35.41 10.17 7.66
C GLU A 226 -34.50 8.94 7.72
N ASN A 227 -34.95 7.82 7.15
CA ASN A 227 -34.18 6.57 7.11
C ASN A 227 -32.92 6.70 6.24
N VAL A 228 -32.92 7.55 5.22
CA VAL A 228 -31.73 7.84 4.41
C VAL A 228 -30.66 8.53 5.26
N LYS A 229 -31.02 9.48 6.13
CA LYS A 229 -30.06 10.13 7.05
C LYS A 229 -29.45 9.13 8.03
N VAL A 230 -30.29 8.26 8.61
CA VAL A 230 -29.84 7.21 9.52
C VAL A 230 -28.96 6.18 8.80
N ALA A 231 -29.29 5.84 7.56
CA ALA A 231 -28.47 4.98 6.71
C ALA A 231 -27.12 5.62 6.38
N ALA A 232 -27.08 6.92 6.08
CA ALA A 232 -25.84 7.66 5.85
C ALA A 232 -24.93 7.64 7.08
N ALA A 233 -25.48 7.84 8.28
CA ALA A 233 -24.71 7.75 9.52
C ALA A 233 -24.16 6.33 9.78
N ALA A 234 -24.97 5.30 9.53
CA ALA A 234 -24.53 3.90 9.64
C ALA A 234 -23.45 3.55 8.61
N GLY A 235 -23.59 4.05 7.37
CA GLY A 235 -22.58 3.98 6.33
C GLY A 235 -21.28 4.63 6.78
N ALA A 236 -21.32 5.89 7.22
CA ALA A 236 -20.13 6.62 7.67
C ALA A 236 -19.39 5.87 8.79
N LYS A 237 -20.11 5.38 9.81
CA LYS A 237 -19.54 4.57 10.89
C LYS A 237 -18.82 3.32 10.37
N MET A 238 -19.49 2.54 9.51
CA MET A 238 -18.91 1.33 8.92
C MET A 238 -17.74 1.62 7.98
N GLY A 239 -17.78 2.74 7.26
CA GLY A 239 -16.70 3.24 6.41
C GLY A 239 -15.44 3.51 7.22
N VAL A 240 -15.57 4.27 8.32
CA VAL A 240 -14.43 4.57 9.23
C VAL A 240 -13.87 3.29 9.85
N GLU A 241 -14.71 2.36 10.32
CA GLU A 241 -14.25 1.06 10.84
C GLU A 241 -13.44 0.28 9.78
N SER A 242 -13.90 0.29 8.53
CA SER A 242 -13.27 -0.45 7.43
C SER A 242 -11.97 0.20 6.93
N THR A 243 -11.90 1.54 6.95
CA THR A 243 -10.66 2.30 6.73
C THR A 243 -9.60 1.92 7.77
N PHE A 244 -9.96 1.92 9.06
CA PHE A 244 -9.05 1.55 10.13
C PHE A 244 -8.46 0.16 9.92
N LEU A 245 -9.31 -0.84 9.66
CA LEU A 245 -8.86 -2.21 9.45
C LEU A 245 -8.01 -2.37 8.18
N GLY A 246 -8.34 -1.64 7.11
CA GLY A 246 -7.54 -1.63 5.88
C GLY A 246 -6.14 -1.06 6.09
N VAL A 247 -6.02 0.05 6.81
CA VAL A 247 -4.73 0.66 7.16
C VAL A 247 -3.94 -0.26 8.10
N MET A 248 -4.58 -0.83 9.13
CA MET A 248 -3.92 -1.77 10.03
C MET A 248 -3.41 -3.01 9.30
N ASN A 249 -4.20 -3.57 8.39
CA ASN A 249 -3.75 -4.67 7.55
C ASN A 249 -2.52 -4.28 6.70
N HIS A 250 -2.56 -3.10 6.07
CA HIS A 250 -1.44 -2.60 5.30
C HIS A 250 -0.15 -2.52 6.13
N LEU A 251 -0.24 -1.98 7.35
CA LEU A 251 0.89 -1.87 8.28
C LEU A 251 1.38 -3.24 8.77
N LEU A 252 0.48 -4.16 9.10
CA LEU A 252 0.83 -5.51 9.56
C LEU A 252 1.56 -6.30 8.47
N VAL A 253 1.07 -6.25 7.23
CA VAL A 253 1.68 -6.97 6.10
C VAL A 253 3.08 -6.44 5.81
N ARG A 254 3.36 -5.15 6.05
CA ARG A 254 4.71 -4.57 5.92
C ARG A 254 5.72 -5.18 6.89
N GLY A 255 5.28 -5.59 8.08
CA GLY A 255 6.14 -6.23 9.08
C GLY A 255 6.52 -7.68 8.78
N ILE A 256 5.81 -8.36 7.87
CA ILE A 256 5.85 -9.85 7.76
C ILE A 256 6.31 -10.32 6.36
N GLY A 257 6.98 -9.45 5.59
CA GLY A 257 7.35 -9.71 4.19
C GLY A 257 8.17 -10.99 3.93
N GLU A 258 8.90 -11.51 4.92
CA GLU A 258 9.70 -12.74 4.79
C GLU A 258 8.88 -14.03 4.81
N ALA A 259 7.76 -14.07 5.55
CA ALA A 259 6.95 -15.28 5.70
C ALA A 259 6.38 -15.79 4.36
N ALA A 260 6.06 -14.88 3.44
CA ALA A 260 5.53 -15.24 2.12
C ALA A 260 6.56 -15.93 1.22
N LYS A 261 7.84 -15.50 1.28
CA LYS A 261 8.92 -16.16 0.52
C LYS A 261 9.19 -17.55 1.07
N SER A 262 9.25 -17.71 2.39
CA SER A 262 9.51 -19.00 3.04
C SER A 262 8.39 -20.01 2.78
N ALA A 263 7.12 -19.57 2.84
CA ALA A 263 5.97 -20.43 2.52
C ALA A 263 6.00 -20.92 1.06
N LEU A 264 6.28 -20.03 0.11
CA LEU A 264 6.38 -20.36 -1.31
C LEU A 264 7.50 -21.36 -1.60
N GLN A 265 8.67 -21.15 -1.00
CA GLN A 265 9.82 -22.05 -1.16
C GLN A 265 9.55 -23.44 -0.59
N GLY A 266 8.89 -23.53 0.57
CA GLY A 266 8.50 -24.80 1.17
C GLY A 266 7.51 -25.59 0.30
N VAL A 267 6.46 -24.92 -0.20
CA VAL A 267 5.45 -25.55 -1.05
C VAL A 267 6.03 -25.95 -2.40
N ALA A 268 6.76 -25.05 -3.08
CA ALA A 268 7.34 -25.32 -4.40
C ALA A 268 8.36 -26.47 -4.38
N LYS A 269 9.18 -26.54 -3.31
CA LYS A 269 10.14 -27.64 -3.12
C LYS A 269 9.43 -28.99 -2.95
N ASN A 270 8.31 -29.02 -2.23
CA ASN A 270 7.58 -30.26 -1.96
C ASN A 270 6.81 -30.80 -3.18
N ILE A 271 6.49 -29.94 -4.15
CA ILE A 271 5.69 -30.30 -5.34
C ILE A 271 6.50 -30.25 -6.65
N GLY A 272 7.82 -30.01 -6.57
CA GLY A 272 8.71 -29.97 -7.75
C GLY A 272 8.39 -28.84 -8.74
N LEU A 273 7.63 -27.81 -8.34
CA LEU A 273 7.23 -26.73 -9.24
C LEU A 273 8.30 -25.65 -9.33
N MET A 274 8.57 -25.21 -10.55
CA MET A 274 9.42 -24.04 -10.79
C MET A 274 8.69 -22.78 -10.30
N VAL A 275 9.32 -22.01 -9.43
CA VAL A 275 8.74 -20.77 -8.90
C VAL A 275 8.76 -19.70 -9.99
N THR A 276 7.62 -19.53 -10.68
CA THR A 276 7.45 -18.45 -11.66
C THR A 276 7.14 -17.11 -10.97
N GLU A 277 7.34 -16.00 -11.68
CA GLU A 277 7.03 -14.67 -11.16
C GLU A 277 5.54 -14.51 -10.82
N ASN A 278 4.66 -15.02 -11.69
CA ASN A 278 3.22 -15.01 -11.48
C ASN A 278 2.82 -15.84 -10.24
N LEU A 279 3.46 -16.99 -10.02
CA LEU A 279 3.21 -17.80 -8.83
C LEU A 279 3.68 -17.10 -7.55
N SER A 280 4.84 -16.45 -7.58
CA SER A 280 5.33 -15.64 -6.45
C SER A 280 4.38 -14.49 -6.12
N ARG A 281 3.84 -13.83 -7.15
CA ARG A 281 2.85 -12.76 -7.04
C ARG A 281 1.55 -13.25 -6.39
N MET A 282 0.99 -14.34 -6.90
CA MET A 282 -0.23 -14.97 -6.36
C MET A 282 -0.06 -15.40 -4.89
N CYS A 283 1.08 -16.01 -4.54
CA CYS A 283 1.35 -16.43 -3.17
C CYS A 283 1.44 -15.24 -2.20
N LYS A 284 2.13 -14.17 -2.58
CA LYS A 284 2.20 -12.95 -1.77
C LYS A 284 0.83 -12.28 -1.60
N MET A 285 -0.01 -12.30 -2.63
CA MET A 285 -1.40 -11.84 -2.54
C MET A 285 -2.23 -12.74 -1.60
N ALA A 286 -2.06 -14.06 -1.67
CA ALA A 286 -2.73 -15.01 -0.77
C ALA A 286 -2.38 -14.75 0.70
N VAL A 287 -1.09 -14.59 0.99
CA VAL A 287 -0.61 -14.28 2.34
C VAL A 287 -1.15 -12.93 2.82
N THR A 288 -1.13 -11.91 1.96
CA THR A 288 -1.67 -10.58 2.28
C THR A 288 -3.18 -10.61 2.55
N GLY A 289 -3.95 -11.31 1.71
CA GLY A 289 -5.40 -11.45 1.87
C GLY A 289 -5.77 -12.32 3.08
N GLY A 290 -5.01 -13.39 3.33
CA GLY A 290 -5.18 -14.24 4.52
C GLY A 290 -4.96 -13.46 5.82
N MET A 291 -3.90 -12.65 5.88
CA MET A 291 -3.67 -11.74 7.02
C MET A 291 -4.82 -10.77 7.24
N ALA A 292 -5.34 -10.19 6.16
CA ALA A 292 -6.50 -9.31 6.24
C ALA A 292 -7.69 -10.07 6.84
N ILE A 293 -8.02 -11.25 6.30
CA ILE A 293 -9.13 -12.08 6.80
C ILE A 293 -8.96 -12.40 8.28
N THR A 294 -7.75 -12.76 8.73
CA THR A 294 -7.45 -13.02 10.15
C THR A 294 -7.67 -11.77 11.00
N LEU A 295 -7.14 -10.61 10.60
CA LEU A 295 -7.34 -9.34 11.31
C LEU A 295 -8.84 -9.00 11.43
N PHE A 296 -9.57 -9.08 10.32
CA PHE A 296 -11.02 -8.84 10.30
C PHE A 296 -11.74 -9.83 11.21
N SER A 297 -11.34 -11.10 11.19
CA SER A 297 -11.95 -12.17 12.00
C SER A 297 -11.74 -11.93 13.50
N VAL A 298 -10.53 -11.56 13.91
CA VAL A 298 -10.21 -11.23 15.31
C VAL A 298 -11.01 -10.00 15.75
N TYR A 299 -11.00 -8.93 14.95
CA TYR A 299 -11.77 -7.73 15.26
C TYR A 299 -13.26 -8.04 15.43
N GLN A 300 -13.85 -8.82 14.52
CA GLN A 300 -15.25 -9.20 14.60
C GLN A 300 -15.56 -10.09 15.79
N PHE A 301 -14.68 -11.04 16.09
CA PHE A 301 -14.84 -11.90 17.26
C PHE A 301 -14.88 -11.05 18.53
N CYS A 302 -13.92 -10.14 18.71
CA CYS A 302 -13.91 -9.21 19.86
C CYS A 302 -15.17 -8.34 19.90
N LYS A 303 -15.60 -7.79 18.75
CA LYS A 303 -16.83 -6.99 18.66
C LYS A 303 -18.06 -7.78 19.10
N LEU A 304 -18.20 -9.03 18.66
CA LEU A 304 -19.31 -9.91 19.08
C LEU A 304 -19.24 -10.23 20.57
N LYS A 305 -18.05 -10.48 21.12
CA LYS A 305 -17.86 -10.68 22.56
C LYS A 305 -18.28 -9.45 23.37
N LEU A 306 -17.92 -8.24 22.93
CA LEU A 306 -18.32 -6.99 23.56
C LEU A 306 -19.84 -6.75 23.49
N MET A 307 -20.51 -7.26 22.47
CA MET A 307 -21.97 -7.22 22.32
C MET A 307 -22.69 -8.32 23.15
N GLY A 308 -21.97 -9.12 23.94
CA GLY A 308 -22.54 -10.15 24.82
C GLY A 308 -22.80 -11.50 24.15
N TYR A 309 -22.35 -11.72 22.91
CA TYR A 309 -22.55 -13.00 22.24
C TYR A 309 -21.71 -14.13 22.87
N GLY A 310 -22.29 -15.34 22.85
CA GLY A 310 -21.62 -16.55 23.27
C GLY A 310 -20.40 -16.87 22.40
N THR A 311 -19.39 -17.55 22.95
CA THR A 311 -18.15 -17.86 22.23
C THR A 311 -18.40 -18.76 21.02
N LYS A 312 -19.21 -19.82 21.18
CA LYS A 312 -19.58 -20.72 20.08
C LYS A 312 -20.30 -19.98 18.95
N GLU A 313 -21.25 -19.12 19.29
CA GLU A 313 -21.99 -18.33 18.31
C GLU A 313 -21.08 -17.33 17.59
N SER A 314 -20.18 -16.66 18.33
CA SER A 314 -19.21 -15.72 17.78
C SER A 314 -18.28 -16.41 16.78
N LEU A 315 -17.76 -17.60 17.13
CA LEU A 315 -16.91 -18.40 16.25
C LEU A 315 -17.64 -18.86 14.99
N ILE A 316 -18.89 -19.32 15.10
CA ILE A 316 -19.68 -19.75 13.94
C ILE A 316 -19.92 -18.58 12.97
N ARG A 317 -20.27 -17.40 13.51
CA ARG A 317 -20.52 -16.19 12.69
C ARG A 317 -19.25 -15.72 11.99
N VAL A 318 -18.14 -15.62 12.73
CA VAL A 318 -16.83 -15.19 12.19
C VAL A 318 -16.30 -16.21 11.19
N GLY A 319 -16.33 -17.49 11.53
CA GLY A 319 -15.84 -18.58 10.68
C GLY A 319 -16.58 -18.63 9.35
N ARG A 320 -17.92 -18.56 9.36
CA ARG A 320 -18.72 -18.51 8.13
C ARG A 320 -18.33 -17.32 7.25
N SER A 321 -18.10 -16.16 7.85
CA SER A 321 -17.67 -14.98 7.11
C SER A 321 -16.25 -15.15 6.53
N ALA A 322 -15.31 -15.70 7.31
CA ALA A 322 -13.95 -15.93 6.89
C ALA A 322 -13.89 -16.90 5.71
N THR A 323 -14.73 -17.95 5.71
CA THR A 323 -14.85 -18.89 4.58
C THR A 323 -15.29 -18.17 3.31
N TYR A 324 -16.31 -17.31 3.37
CA TYR A 324 -16.73 -16.53 2.19
C TYR A 324 -15.61 -15.59 1.70
N SER A 325 -14.90 -14.90 2.60
CA SER A 325 -13.78 -14.03 2.24
C SER A 325 -12.66 -14.81 1.56
N LEU A 326 -12.36 -16.00 2.07
CA LEU A 326 -11.34 -16.88 1.51
C LEU A 326 -11.72 -17.34 0.11
N THR A 327 -12.98 -17.70 -0.13
CA THR A 327 -13.46 -18.08 -1.47
C THR A 327 -13.31 -16.93 -2.47
N ILE A 328 -13.74 -15.71 -2.09
CA ILE A 328 -13.59 -14.53 -2.96
C ILE A 328 -12.11 -14.24 -3.22
N LEU A 329 -11.26 -14.34 -2.19
CA LEU A 329 -9.83 -14.13 -2.30
C LEU A 329 -9.18 -15.11 -3.28
N VAL A 330 -9.49 -16.41 -3.17
CA VAL A 330 -8.97 -17.45 -4.07
C VAL A 330 -9.36 -17.18 -5.51
N LEU A 331 -10.65 -16.88 -5.77
CA LEU A 331 -11.13 -16.56 -7.12
C LEU A 331 -10.45 -15.30 -7.68
N SER A 332 -10.24 -14.29 -6.84
CA SER A 332 -9.55 -13.05 -7.23
C SER A 332 -8.08 -13.29 -7.56
N ILE A 333 -7.40 -14.17 -6.81
CA ILE A 333 -6.00 -14.55 -7.05
C ILE A 333 -5.86 -15.34 -8.34
N ILE A 334 -6.77 -16.31 -8.59
CA ILE A 334 -6.80 -17.08 -9.84
C ILE A 334 -6.99 -16.12 -11.02
N ALA A 335 -7.98 -15.21 -10.92
CA ALA A 335 -8.25 -14.25 -11.98
C ALA A 335 -7.06 -13.31 -12.23
N GLN A 336 -6.41 -12.83 -11.16
CA GLN A 336 -5.21 -12.01 -11.28
C GLN A 336 -4.05 -12.78 -11.94
N GLY A 337 -3.90 -14.08 -11.65
CA GLY A 337 -2.88 -14.95 -12.23
C GLY A 337 -3.09 -15.23 -13.72
N LEU A 338 -4.35 -15.42 -14.13
CA LEU A 338 -4.71 -15.75 -15.52
C LEU A 338 -4.73 -14.52 -16.44
N TRP A 339 -5.32 -13.41 -15.99
CA TRP A 339 -5.60 -12.25 -16.86
C TRP A 339 -4.75 -11.02 -16.53
N GLY A 340 -4.09 -10.98 -15.36
CA GLY A 340 -3.30 -9.83 -14.95
C GLY A 340 -4.11 -8.53 -14.80
N GLY A 341 -3.42 -7.39 -14.82
CA GLY A 341 -4.04 -6.06 -14.77
C GLY A 341 -4.98 -5.87 -13.56
N CYS A 342 -6.23 -5.50 -13.84
CA CYS A 342 -7.27 -5.27 -12.82
C CYS A 342 -8.18 -6.48 -12.59
N ALA A 343 -7.90 -7.65 -13.19
CA ALA A 343 -8.84 -8.77 -13.24
C ALA A 343 -9.25 -9.29 -11.85
N GLY A 344 -8.30 -9.43 -10.92
CA GLY A 344 -8.61 -9.85 -9.55
C GLY A 344 -9.52 -8.86 -8.82
N THR A 345 -9.32 -7.56 -9.04
CA THR A 345 -10.18 -6.50 -8.49
C THR A 345 -11.59 -6.57 -9.08
N VAL A 346 -11.71 -6.71 -10.40
CA VAL A 346 -13.01 -6.80 -11.07
C VAL A 346 -13.80 -8.01 -10.57
N VAL A 347 -13.16 -9.17 -10.44
CA VAL A 347 -13.80 -10.39 -9.91
C VAL A 347 -14.22 -10.20 -8.45
N SER A 348 -13.36 -9.63 -7.60
CA SER A 348 -13.67 -9.37 -6.19
C SER A 348 -14.87 -8.43 -6.03
N VAL A 349 -14.88 -7.32 -6.78
CA VAL A 349 -15.98 -6.33 -6.77
C VAL A 349 -17.26 -6.94 -7.34
N GLY A 350 -17.18 -7.68 -8.44
CA GLY A 350 -18.34 -8.29 -9.09
C GLY A 350 -19.03 -9.33 -8.21
N ILE A 351 -18.26 -10.25 -7.62
CA ILE A 351 -18.81 -11.23 -6.67
C ILE A 351 -19.39 -10.51 -5.45
N GLY A 352 -18.68 -9.51 -4.95
CA GLY A 352 -19.13 -8.70 -3.84
C GLY A 352 -20.48 -8.04 -4.09
N PHE A 353 -20.64 -7.39 -5.24
CA PHE A 353 -21.88 -6.77 -5.66
C PHE A 353 -23.02 -7.79 -5.78
N SER A 354 -22.79 -8.92 -6.44
CA SER A 354 -23.79 -9.99 -6.57
C SER A 354 -24.27 -10.52 -5.23
N VAL A 355 -23.35 -10.78 -4.29
CA VAL A 355 -23.68 -11.21 -2.92
C VAL A 355 -24.48 -10.14 -2.19
N MET A 356 -24.12 -8.86 -2.37
CA MET A 356 -24.82 -7.73 -1.76
C MET A 356 -26.25 -7.60 -2.27
N VAL A 357 -26.47 -7.70 -3.59
CA VAL A 357 -27.82 -7.68 -4.20
C VAL A 357 -28.66 -8.84 -3.69
N PHE A 358 -28.11 -10.05 -3.67
CA PHE A 358 -28.80 -11.23 -3.14
C PHE A 358 -29.21 -11.04 -1.67
N LYS A 359 -28.30 -10.53 -0.83
CA LYS A 359 -28.57 -10.28 0.59
C LYS A 359 -29.58 -9.17 0.80
N PHE A 360 -29.56 -8.13 -0.02
CA PHE A 360 -30.57 -7.08 0.00
C PHE A 360 -31.96 -7.62 -0.34
N GLY A 361 -32.06 -8.42 -1.41
CA GLY A 361 -33.31 -9.10 -1.79
C GLY A 361 -33.83 -10.02 -0.69
N GLN A 362 -32.95 -10.83 -0.10
CA GLN A 362 -33.27 -11.70 1.04
C GLN A 362 -33.81 -10.89 2.24
N ALA A 363 -33.19 -9.75 2.56
CA ALA A 363 -33.63 -8.88 3.66
C ALA A 363 -35.04 -8.34 3.43
N ARG A 364 -35.29 -7.82 2.22
CA ARG A 364 -36.59 -7.28 1.82
C ARG A 364 -37.67 -8.35 1.88
N TYR A 365 -37.38 -9.53 1.33
CA TYR A 365 -38.30 -10.67 1.34
C TYR A 365 -38.64 -11.10 2.77
N THR A 366 -37.63 -11.27 3.64
CA THR A 366 -37.88 -11.64 5.04
C THR A 366 -38.70 -10.58 5.77
N LYS A 367 -38.42 -9.29 5.55
CA LYS A 367 -39.21 -8.21 6.16
C LYS A 367 -40.67 -8.27 5.72
N ASP A 368 -40.92 -8.40 4.41
CA ASP A 368 -42.28 -8.51 3.84
C ASP A 368 -43.01 -9.74 4.40
N LEU A 369 -42.33 -10.88 4.49
CA LEU A 369 -42.89 -12.11 5.05
C LEU A 369 -43.26 -11.95 6.53
N VAL A 370 -42.41 -11.31 7.33
CA VAL A 370 -42.67 -11.03 8.75
C VAL A 370 -43.85 -10.07 8.92
N GLU A 371 -43.93 -9.03 8.10
CA GLU A 371 -45.05 -8.08 8.09
C GLU A 371 -46.38 -8.80 7.79
N ARG A 372 -46.40 -9.65 6.75
CA ARG A 372 -47.57 -10.46 6.38
C ARG A 372 -47.96 -11.45 7.45
N LEU A 373 -46.99 -12.16 8.05
CA LEU A 373 -47.24 -13.09 9.15
C LEU A 373 -47.81 -12.36 10.37
N ARG A 374 -47.31 -11.16 10.67
CA ARG A 374 -47.83 -10.33 11.77
C ARG A 374 -49.28 -9.93 11.51
N ILE A 375 -49.61 -9.44 10.31
CA ILE A 375 -50.98 -9.07 9.93
C ILE A 375 -51.90 -10.29 10.00
N TYR A 376 -51.50 -11.42 9.41
CA TYR A 376 -52.27 -12.67 9.46
C TYR A 376 -52.53 -13.13 10.89
N THR A 377 -51.52 -13.04 11.76
CA THR A 377 -51.65 -13.40 13.18
C THR A 377 -52.65 -12.48 13.88
N ILE A 378 -52.60 -11.16 13.62
CA ILE A 378 -53.56 -10.21 14.19
C ILE A 378 -54.98 -10.54 13.72
N GLN A 379 -55.20 -10.74 12.42
CA GLN A 379 -56.52 -11.03 11.85
C GLN A 379 -57.10 -12.37 12.35
N LYS A 380 -56.28 -13.39 12.57
CA LYS A 380 -56.75 -14.72 12.99
C LYS A 380 -57.04 -14.83 14.48
N TYR A 381 -56.39 -14.01 15.30
CA TYR A 381 -56.53 -13.99 16.75
C TYR A 381 -57.22 -12.71 17.26
N GLU A 382 -57.83 -11.94 16.37
CA GLU A 382 -58.69 -10.83 16.74
C GLU A 382 -59.88 -11.41 17.53
N PRO A 383 -60.11 -11.01 18.79
CA PRO A 383 -61.26 -11.51 19.53
C PRO A 383 -62.53 -11.04 18.82
N LEU A 384 -63.38 -11.99 18.46
CA LEU A 384 -64.76 -11.72 18.06
C LEU A 384 -65.42 -10.96 19.23
N MET A 385 -65.55 -9.64 19.10
CA MET A 385 -66.39 -8.84 19.99
C MET A 385 -67.85 -9.01 19.59
#